data_AF-A0AAQ6II85-F1
#
_entry.id   AF-A0AAQ6II85-F1
#
_cell.length_a   1.000
_cell.length_b   1.000
_cell.length_c   1.000
_cell.angle_alpha   90.00
_cell.angle_beta   90.00
_cell.angle_gamma   90.00
#
_symmetry.space_group_name_H-M   'P 1'
#
loop_
_entity.id
_entity.type
_entity.pdbx_description
1 polymer ?
#
loop_
_entity_poly.entity_id
_entity_poly.type
_entity_poly.pdbx_seq_one_letter_code
_entity_poly.pdbx_strand_id
1 'polypeptide(L)'
;MNSQQHQLSSNELQERLQVLQLRDKNEHLFNKVGYLESRLGHLASSNTDLSYRLVQSEEEKLKISKELVEEKIQSNKTREQFEEEVFELKNKVRLSYAENNKKMKLEMKRDKLFRELQSAEARLTVGEKSGQDLTEEHAMLKKKHLALAEAHDKQVAQSEELSSELLALAQAQDTLRKQLQEQQQSVKTATQDFHGELDRVRALISRLSHDKVKVCVCLLGNQDEIKDTLEKMRRSYEEQQKKLEEKVVAMGKEHQENKRVIHNSQQKVSEKSAALMCAQSQVKEVEEENSQLQLHVKKLNEEYRSRLVCYLQDLAEYIDGHNKTPPEGTKLRAFVDSMLQDVKSSYRVREEQLSSAARSYKKRLQKITKTHHALLIAYRVQREQILATPDGGLDPGPPEAHFSLDTSELRDEIEKELQHLRQDKARLEGQLQVARQSESVQQTHEESWMDVRKLLKEITDSTLVGLEKERVLLLTRATVAEAQVLELQDYIDNHLGRYKQEITHLRRLHGIEDAAGRSQSDQSSFH
;
A
#
# COMPACT_ATOMS: atom_id res chain seq x y z
N MET A 1 62.57 155.59 -0.84
CA MET A 1 62.23 154.69 0.29
C MET A 1 60.74 154.35 0.16
N ASN A 2 60.36 153.07 0.17
CA ASN A 2 58.98 152.52 0.17
C ASN A 2 58.25 152.22 -1.18
N SER A 3 58.87 151.47 -2.10
CA SER A 3 58.13 150.82 -3.21
C SER A 3 58.38 149.31 -3.36
N GLN A 4 59.29 148.72 -2.58
CA GLN A 4 59.53 147.26 -2.57
C GLN A 4 58.74 146.51 -1.47
N GLN A 5 58.23 147.20 -0.44
CA GLN A 5 57.43 146.58 0.63
C GLN A 5 55.97 146.28 0.23
N HIS A 6 55.39 147.01 -0.73
CA HIS A 6 54.00 146.75 -1.18
C HIS A 6 53.89 145.65 -2.25
N GLN A 7 54.92 145.38 -3.05
CA GLN A 7 54.94 144.25 -4.00
C GLN A 7 55.20 142.90 -3.31
N LEU A 8 56.03 142.87 -2.26
CA LEU A 8 56.23 141.69 -1.41
C LEU A 8 54.94 141.33 -0.65
N SER A 9 54.21 142.32 -0.15
CA SER A 9 52.90 142.12 0.49
C SER A 9 51.83 141.59 -0.49
N SER A 10 51.83 142.00 -1.76
CA SER A 10 50.87 141.52 -2.75
C SER A 10 51.15 140.09 -3.21
N ASN A 11 52.43 139.72 -3.39
CA ASN A 11 52.82 138.35 -3.73
C ASN A 11 52.60 137.38 -2.56
N GLU A 12 52.89 137.80 -1.31
CA GLU A 12 52.56 137.01 -0.12
C GLU A 12 51.05 136.82 0.06
N LEU A 13 50.23 137.82 -0.28
CA LEU A 13 48.77 137.69 -0.28
C LEU A 13 48.26 136.78 -1.39
N GLN A 14 48.89 136.80 -2.58
CA GLN A 14 48.53 135.94 -3.70
C GLN A 14 48.93 134.47 -3.45
N GLU A 15 50.11 134.22 -2.86
CA GLU A 15 50.50 132.90 -2.37
C GLU A 15 49.58 132.42 -1.24
N ARG A 16 49.21 133.30 -0.29
CA ARG A 16 48.23 132.94 0.76
C ARG A 16 46.84 132.64 0.17
N LEU A 17 46.39 133.38 -0.84
CA LEU A 17 45.13 133.09 -1.54
C LEU A 17 45.20 131.77 -2.32
N GLN A 18 46.35 131.46 -2.94
CA GLN A 18 46.56 130.19 -3.64
C GLN A 18 46.63 129.02 -2.65
N VAL A 19 47.29 129.20 -1.50
CA VAL A 19 47.32 128.23 -0.40
C VAL A 19 45.91 128.02 0.17
N LEU A 20 45.11 129.07 0.34
CA LEU A 20 43.70 128.96 0.75
C LEU A 20 42.87 128.22 -0.30
N GLN A 21 43.00 128.54 -1.59
CA GLN A 21 42.30 127.80 -2.65
C GLN A 21 42.71 126.33 -2.74
N LEU A 22 43.99 126.03 -2.53
CA LEU A 22 44.48 124.65 -2.44
C LEU A 22 43.93 123.97 -1.20
N ARG A 23 43.82 124.67 -0.07
CA ARG A 23 43.23 124.18 1.17
C ARG A 23 41.75 123.86 1.00
N ASP A 24 40.96 124.76 0.41
CA ASP A 24 39.54 124.56 0.14
C ASP A 24 39.31 123.38 -0.83
N LYS A 25 40.15 123.27 -1.86
CA LYS A 25 40.14 122.10 -2.77
C LYS A 25 40.51 120.82 -2.04
N ASN A 26 41.50 120.87 -1.14
CA ASN A 26 41.89 119.70 -0.35
C ASN A 26 40.76 119.30 0.61
N GLU A 27 40.11 120.26 1.26
CA GLU A 27 38.94 120.01 2.12
C GLU A 27 37.77 119.41 1.32
N HIS A 28 37.51 119.90 0.11
CA HIS A 28 36.52 119.27 -0.79
C HIS A 28 36.94 117.84 -1.16
N LEU A 29 38.21 117.61 -1.50
CA LEU A 29 38.70 116.26 -1.81
C LEU A 29 38.59 115.33 -0.60
N PHE A 30 38.95 115.78 0.61
CA PHE A 30 38.78 115.03 1.85
C PHE A 30 37.31 114.69 2.12
N ASN A 31 36.39 115.63 1.95
CA ASN A 31 34.96 115.38 2.09
C ASN A 31 34.45 114.38 1.04
N LYS A 32 34.98 114.45 -0.20
CA LYS A 32 34.63 113.51 -1.27
C LYS A 32 35.20 112.12 -1.00
N VAL A 33 36.43 112.02 -0.50
CA VAL A 33 37.06 110.76 -0.08
C VAL A 33 36.28 110.17 1.09
N GLY A 34 35.95 110.94 2.13
CA GLY A 34 35.13 110.47 3.25
C GLY A 34 33.72 110.03 2.82
N TYR A 35 33.11 110.70 1.85
CA TYR A 35 31.84 110.27 1.24
C TYR A 35 31.99 108.94 0.49
N LEU A 36 33.05 108.78 -0.30
CA LEU A 36 33.33 107.53 -1.02
C LEU A 36 33.68 106.39 -0.08
N GLU A 37 34.43 106.64 0.99
CA GLU A 37 34.74 105.67 2.05
C GLU A 37 33.48 105.24 2.79
N SER A 38 32.61 106.18 3.15
CA SER A 38 31.32 105.88 3.78
C SER A 38 30.42 105.05 2.86
N ARG A 39 30.35 105.41 1.57
CA ARG A 39 29.61 104.65 0.56
C ARG A 39 30.22 103.26 0.33
N LEU A 40 31.54 103.13 0.33
CA LEU A 40 32.23 101.85 0.24
C LEU A 40 31.95 100.99 1.48
N GLY A 41 31.92 101.58 2.67
CA GLY A 41 31.54 100.92 3.92
C GLY A 41 30.10 100.39 3.88
N HIS A 42 29.15 101.20 3.41
CA HIS A 42 27.76 100.76 3.21
C HIS A 42 27.63 99.68 2.13
N LEU A 43 28.40 99.78 1.04
CA LEU A 43 28.42 98.75 0.00
C LEU A 43 28.99 97.45 0.56
N ALA A 44 30.07 97.51 1.34
CA ALA A 44 30.65 96.35 2.00
C ALA A 44 29.67 95.71 3.00
N SER A 45 29.01 96.51 3.84
CA SER A 45 28.02 96.00 4.81
C SER A 45 26.80 95.39 4.10
N SER A 46 26.29 96.02 3.04
CA SER A 46 25.20 95.46 2.24
C SER A 46 25.60 94.18 1.51
N ASN A 47 26.85 94.08 1.04
CA ASN A 47 27.37 92.89 0.39
C ASN A 47 27.54 91.74 1.40
N THR A 48 27.99 92.03 2.63
CA THR A 48 28.05 91.03 3.70
C THR A 48 26.65 90.58 4.14
N ASP A 49 25.69 91.50 4.24
CA ASP A 49 24.30 91.17 4.60
C ASP A 49 23.62 90.31 3.51
N LEU A 50 23.83 90.63 2.23
CA LEU A 50 23.33 89.83 1.11
C LEU A 50 23.98 88.44 1.07
N SER A 51 25.29 88.36 1.30
CA SER A 51 26.00 87.09 1.38
C SER A 51 25.49 86.23 2.54
N TYR A 52 25.26 86.83 3.71
CA TYR A 52 24.69 86.14 4.86
C TYR A 52 23.27 85.63 4.58
N ARG A 53 22.39 86.43 3.99
CA ARG A 53 21.03 86.01 3.61
C ARG A 53 21.04 84.90 2.56
N LEU A 54 21.98 84.94 1.61
CA LEU A 54 22.15 83.88 0.62
C LEU A 54 22.51 82.56 1.31
N VAL A 55 23.51 82.58 2.19
CA VAL A 55 23.92 81.41 2.99
C VAL A 55 22.75 80.86 3.81
N GLN A 56 21.99 81.72 4.50
CA GLN A 56 20.80 81.28 5.24
C GLN A 56 19.75 80.62 4.33
N SER A 57 19.50 81.19 3.14
CA SER A 57 18.54 80.60 2.19
C SER A 57 19.02 79.25 1.64
N GLU A 58 20.33 79.06 1.49
CA GLU A 58 20.92 77.78 1.09
C GLU A 58 20.84 76.76 2.24
N GLU A 59 21.10 77.17 3.48
CA GLU A 59 20.92 76.34 4.68
C GLU A 59 19.47 75.90 4.86
N GLU A 60 18.50 76.79 4.66
CA GLU A 60 17.07 76.47 4.70
C GLU A 60 16.67 75.50 3.58
N LYS A 61 17.15 75.70 2.34
CA LYS A 61 16.93 74.76 1.23
C LYS A 61 17.52 73.39 1.55
N LEU A 62 18.73 73.34 2.11
CA LEU A 62 19.36 72.08 2.52
C LEU A 62 18.55 71.41 3.63
N LYS A 63 18.04 72.17 4.60
CA LYS A 63 17.18 71.67 5.67
C LYS A 63 15.89 71.07 5.12
N ILE A 64 15.19 71.77 4.22
CA ILE A 64 13.97 71.26 3.56
C ILE A 64 14.30 70.01 2.72
N SER A 65 15.42 70.01 1.99
CA SER A 65 15.83 68.85 1.19
C SER A 65 16.14 67.64 2.06
N LYS A 66 16.73 67.86 3.23
CA LYS A 66 16.98 66.81 4.24
C LYS A 66 15.66 66.28 4.80
N GLU A 67 14.76 67.16 5.23
CA GLU A 67 13.43 66.78 5.74
C GLU A 67 12.64 65.99 4.67
N LEU A 68 12.68 66.40 3.41
CA LEU A 68 12.03 65.69 2.30
C LEU A 68 12.62 64.29 2.08
N VAL A 69 13.94 64.14 2.19
CA VAL A 69 14.60 62.82 2.10
C VAL A 69 14.22 61.97 3.30
N GLU A 70 14.21 62.54 4.50
CA GLU A 70 13.81 61.85 5.72
C GLU A 70 12.36 61.38 5.64
N GLU A 71 11.43 62.22 5.19
CA GLU A 71 10.03 61.83 4.93
C GLU A 71 9.92 60.73 3.89
N LYS A 72 10.69 60.79 2.79
CA LYS A 72 10.74 59.69 1.80
C LYS A 72 11.25 58.40 2.41
N ILE A 73 12.24 58.45 3.29
CA ILE A 73 12.74 57.29 4.02
C ILE A 73 11.64 56.75 4.95
N GLN A 74 10.95 57.61 5.70
CA GLN A 74 9.85 57.17 6.56
C GLN A 74 8.68 56.58 5.77
N SER A 75 8.31 57.19 4.64
CA SER A 75 7.27 56.68 3.74
C SER A 75 7.66 55.34 3.11
N ASN A 76 8.93 55.15 2.76
CA ASN A 76 9.43 53.87 2.29
C ASN A 76 9.43 52.83 3.40
N LYS A 77 9.81 53.20 4.62
CA LYS A 77 9.81 52.32 5.79
C LYS A 77 8.41 51.85 6.16
N THR A 78 7.41 52.73 6.14
CA THR A 78 6.02 52.33 6.38
C THR A 78 5.48 51.46 5.25
N ARG A 79 5.84 51.74 4.00
CA ARG A 79 5.50 50.88 2.86
C ARG A 79 6.10 49.47 3.00
N GLU A 80 7.37 49.36 3.38
CA GLU A 80 8.03 48.08 3.62
C GLU A 80 7.33 47.28 4.71
N GLN A 81 6.96 47.93 5.83
CA GLN A 81 6.16 47.31 6.89
C GLN A 81 4.81 46.80 6.38
N PHE A 82 4.10 47.58 5.56
CA PHE A 82 2.84 47.13 4.97
C PHE A 82 3.04 45.95 4.02
N GLU A 83 4.12 45.93 3.24
CA GLU A 83 4.44 44.81 2.37
C GLU A 83 4.73 43.54 3.19
N GLU A 84 5.55 43.64 4.25
CA GLU A 84 5.81 42.54 5.19
C GLU A 84 4.52 41.98 5.80
N GLU A 85 3.64 42.85 6.33
CA GLU A 85 2.35 42.45 6.88
C GLU A 85 1.46 41.75 5.84
N VAL A 86 1.43 42.26 4.60
CA VAL A 86 0.69 41.64 3.49
C VAL A 86 1.26 40.27 3.16
N PHE A 87 2.59 40.10 3.14
CA PHE A 87 3.23 38.80 2.93
C PHE A 87 2.92 37.82 4.06
N GLU A 88 2.97 38.26 5.31
CA GLU A 88 2.59 37.46 6.46
C GLU A 88 1.12 37.01 6.38
N LEU A 89 0.20 37.93 6.12
CA LEU A 89 -1.22 37.65 5.99
C LEU A 89 -1.48 36.67 4.83
N LYS A 90 -0.83 36.88 3.68
CA LYS A 90 -0.93 35.96 2.54
C LYS A 90 -0.43 34.56 2.90
N ASN A 91 0.65 34.45 3.67
CA ASN A 91 1.15 33.17 4.17
C ASN A 91 0.15 32.51 5.14
N LYS A 92 -0.38 33.25 6.12
CA LYS A 92 -1.40 32.77 7.06
C LYS A 92 -2.65 32.28 6.33
N VAL A 93 -3.14 33.03 5.35
CA VAL A 93 -4.28 32.66 4.50
C VAL A 93 -3.99 31.38 3.70
N ARG A 94 -2.81 31.27 3.07
CA ARG A 94 -2.42 30.06 2.34
C ARG A 94 -2.36 28.82 3.26
N LEU A 95 -1.82 28.97 4.46
CA LEU A 95 -1.78 27.89 5.45
C LEU A 95 -3.19 27.49 5.88
N SER A 96 -4.06 28.46 6.18
CA SER A 96 -5.46 28.20 6.51
C SER A 96 -6.21 27.45 5.38
N TYR A 97 -6.00 27.82 4.12
CA TYR A 97 -6.56 27.07 2.99
C TYR A 97 -6.04 25.63 2.91
N ALA A 98 -4.74 25.42 3.14
CA ALA A 98 -4.15 24.08 3.16
C ALA A 98 -4.73 23.21 4.29
N GLU A 99 -4.91 23.80 5.47
CA GLU A 99 -5.55 23.15 6.63
C GLU A 99 -7.01 22.81 6.36
N ASN A 100 -7.77 23.73 5.77
CA ASN A 100 -9.17 23.51 5.39
C ASN A 100 -9.29 22.38 4.37
N ASN A 101 -8.39 22.31 3.38
CA ASN A 101 -8.35 21.19 2.44
C ASN A 101 -8.05 19.85 3.12
N LYS A 102 -7.16 19.84 4.13
CA LYS A 102 -6.89 18.64 4.94
C LYS A 102 -8.11 18.25 5.77
N LYS A 103 -8.80 19.22 6.39
CA LYS A 103 -10.03 19.03 7.16
C LYS A 103 -11.14 18.43 6.30
N MET A 104 -11.40 19.00 5.12
CA MET A 104 -12.38 18.48 4.17
C MET A 104 -12.08 17.02 3.77
N LYS A 105 -10.81 16.68 3.51
CA LYS A 105 -10.41 15.28 3.24
C LYS A 105 -10.68 14.34 4.41
N LEU A 106 -10.51 14.81 5.65
CA LEU A 106 -10.81 14.03 6.85
C LEU A 106 -12.32 13.86 7.06
N GLU A 107 -13.12 14.91 6.83
CA GLU A 107 -14.58 14.85 6.89
C GLU A 107 -15.13 13.87 5.86
N MET A 108 -14.66 13.90 4.61
CA MET A 108 -15.04 12.93 3.57
C MET A 108 -14.71 11.48 3.98
N LYS A 109 -13.56 11.26 4.62
CA LYS A 109 -13.18 9.94 5.15
C LYS A 109 -14.08 9.52 6.30
N ARG A 110 -14.38 10.42 7.23
CA ARG A 110 -15.33 10.18 8.33
C ARG A 110 -16.70 9.77 7.78
N ASP A 111 -17.22 10.50 6.80
CA ASP A 111 -18.54 10.24 6.24
C ASP A 111 -18.59 8.93 5.44
N LYS A 112 -17.47 8.56 4.79
CA LYS A 112 -17.31 7.23 4.20
C LYS A 112 -17.36 6.13 5.26
N LEU A 113 -16.57 6.26 6.33
CA LEU A 113 -16.54 5.29 7.42
C LEU A 113 -17.89 5.20 8.14
N PHE A 114 -18.60 6.32 8.29
CA PHE A 114 -19.93 6.34 8.89
C PHE A 114 -20.95 5.58 8.04
N ARG A 115 -20.92 5.72 6.71
CA ARG A 115 -21.77 4.92 5.81
C ARG A 115 -21.42 3.43 5.86
N GLU A 116 -20.13 3.11 5.92
CA GLU A 116 -19.68 1.71 6.07
C GLU A 116 -20.14 1.12 7.41
N LEU A 117 -20.05 1.88 8.50
CA LEU A 117 -20.56 1.50 9.83
C LEU A 117 -22.07 1.23 9.78
N GLN A 118 -22.87 2.16 9.24
CA GLN A 118 -24.31 1.98 9.10
C GLN A 118 -24.66 0.75 8.25
N SER A 119 -23.91 0.49 7.17
CA SER A 119 -24.11 -0.72 6.36
C SER A 119 -23.77 -2.00 7.11
N ALA A 120 -22.75 -1.97 7.98
CA ALA A 120 -22.36 -3.10 8.80
C ALA A 120 -23.38 -3.35 9.93
N GLU A 121 -23.86 -2.28 10.58
CA GLU A 121 -24.95 -2.34 11.56
C GLU A 121 -26.23 -2.92 10.93
N ALA A 122 -26.59 -2.49 9.72
CA ALA A 122 -27.72 -3.06 8.99
C ALA A 122 -27.54 -4.57 8.73
N ARG A 123 -26.34 -5.01 8.33
CA ARG A 123 -26.05 -6.45 8.14
C ARG A 123 -26.11 -7.23 9.45
N LEU A 124 -25.61 -6.66 10.54
CA LEU A 124 -25.68 -7.28 11.87
C LEU A 124 -27.13 -7.43 12.32
N THR A 125 -27.95 -6.38 12.21
CA THR A 125 -29.37 -6.47 12.62
C THR A 125 -30.15 -7.48 11.77
N VAL A 126 -29.83 -7.64 10.49
CA VAL A 126 -30.39 -8.72 9.64
C VAL A 126 -29.91 -10.10 10.10
N GLY A 127 -28.61 -10.23 10.39
CA GLY A 127 -28.04 -11.46 10.94
C GLY A 127 -28.67 -11.86 12.28
N GLU A 128 -28.85 -10.90 13.19
CA GLU A 128 -29.50 -11.09 14.49
C GLU A 128 -30.95 -11.57 14.33
N LYS A 129 -31.73 -10.97 13.42
CA LYS A 129 -33.09 -11.42 13.12
C LYS A 129 -33.10 -12.85 12.56
N SER A 130 -32.25 -13.15 11.58
CA SER A 130 -32.16 -14.52 11.04
C SER A 130 -31.72 -15.55 12.09
N GLY A 131 -30.86 -15.14 13.04
CA GLY A 131 -30.48 -15.97 14.18
C GLY A 131 -31.64 -16.22 15.13
N GLN A 132 -32.44 -15.18 15.43
CA GLN A 132 -33.67 -15.31 16.22
C GLN A 132 -34.65 -16.27 15.54
N ASP A 133 -34.93 -16.09 14.25
CA ASP A 133 -35.81 -16.96 13.47
C ASP A 133 -35.35 -18.43 13.53
N LEU A 134 -34.04 -18.68 13.34
CA LEU A 134 -33.49 -20.04 13.40
C LEU A 134 -33.62 -20.65 14.81
N THR A 135 -33.43 -19.87 15.87
CA THR A 135 -33.63 -20.35 17.26
C THR A 135 -35.09 -20.70 17.54
N GLU A 136 -36.04 -19.92 17.01
CA GLU A 136 -37.47 -20.19 17.11
C GLU A 136 -37.84 -21.47 16.33
N GLU A 137 -37.30 -21.65 15.13
CA GLU A 137 -37.48 -22.87 14.32
C GLU A 137 -36.91 -24.10 15.04
N HIS A 138 -35.71 -24.02 15.61
CA HIS A 138 -35.14 -25.10 16.40
C HIS A 138 -35.97 -25.43 17.65
N ALA A 139 -36.50 -24.42 18.34
CA ALA A 139 -37.38 -24.63 19.48
C ALA A 139 -38.68 -25.34 19.06
N MET A 140 -39.27 -24.91 17.94
CA MET A 140 -40.46 -25.54 17.36
C MET A 140 -40.21 -26.97 16.90
N LEU A 141 -39.07 -27.22 16.25
CA LEU A 141 -38.67 -28.55 15.81
C LEU A 141 -38.41 -29.48 17.00
N LYS A 142 -37.73 -28.99 18.04
CA LYS A 142 -37.53 -29.72 19.29
C LYS A 142 -38.87 -30.10 19.93
N LYS A 143 -39.83 -29.17 19.98
CA LYS A 143 -41.19 -29.45 20.47
C LYS A 143 -41.90 -30.51 19.63
N LYS A 144 -41.77 -30.47 18.30
CA LYS A 144 -42.31 -31.50 17.40
C LYS A 144 -41.68 -32.87 17.63
N HIS A 145 -40.36 -32.95 17.78
CA HIS A 145 -39.67 -34.21 18.07
C HIS A 145 -40.07 -34.80 19.42
N LEU A 146 -40.23 -33.96 20.45
CA LEU A 146 -40.73 -34.40 21.76
C LEU A 146 -42.15 -34.99 21.64
N ALA A 147 -43.05 -34.30 20.92
CA ALA A 147 -44.40 -34.81 20.70
C ALA A 147 -44.41 -36.15 19.90
N LEU A 148 -43.52 -36.31 18.93
CA LEU A 148 -43.36 -37.56 18.19
C LEU A 148 -42.80 -38.68 19.05
N ALA A 149 -41.82 -38.39 19.91
CA ALA A 149 -41.28 -39.36 20.87
C ALA A 149 -42.37 -39.85 21.84
N GLU A 150 -43.14 -38.92 22.42
CA GLU A 150 -44.28 -39.28 23.27
C GLU A 150 -45.35 -40.12 22.54
N ALA A 151 -45.59 -39.85 21.26
CA ALA A 151 -46.52 -40.63 20.45
C ALA A 151 -45.97 -42.04 20.15
N HIS A 152 -44.68 -42.14 19.84
CA HIS A 152 -43.99 -43.41 19.64
C HIS A 152 -44.01 -44.26 20.92
N ASP A 153 -43.69 -43.67 22.08
CA ASP A 153 -43.70 -44.36 23.35
C ASP A 153 -45.10 -44.89 23.70
N LYS A 154 -46.16 -44.14 23.37
CA LYS A 154 -47.55 -44.62 23.50
C LYS A 154 -47.83 -45.81 22.58
N GLN A 155 -47.34 -45.82 21.35
CA GLN A 155 -47.51 -46.94 20.43
C GLN A 155 -46.73 -48.18 20.87
N VAL A 156 -45.53 -48.00 21.43
CA VAL A 156 -44.74 -49.09 22.01
C VAL A 156 -45.50 -49.69 23.19
N ALA A 157 -46.01 -48.87 24.11
CA ALA A 157 -46.82 -49.35 25.23
C ALA A 157 -48.05 -50.15 24.75
N GLN A 158 -48.78 -49.64 23.74
CA GLN A 158 -49.91 -50.37 23.14
C GLN A 158 -49.48 -51.70 22.49
N SER A 159 -48.31 -51.72 21.84
CA SER A 159 -47.78 -52.94 21.20
C SER A 159 -47.33 -53.97 22.23
N GLU A 160 -46.73 -53.52 23.34
CA GLU A 160 -46.37 -54.35 24.48
C GLU A 160 -47.62 -54.95 25.15
N GLU A 161 -48.65 -54.13 25.38
CA GLU A 161 -49.96 -54.59 25.87
C GLU A 161 -50.53 -55.68 24.96
N LEU A 162 -50.64 -55.43 23.65
CA LEU A 162 -51.13 -56.42 22.67
C LEU A 162 -50.26 -57.69 22.66
N SER A 163 -48.94 -57.56 22.76
CA SER A 163 -48.03 -58.70 22.82
C SER A 163 -48.27 -59.54 24.08
N SER A 164 -48.56 -58.90 25.22
CA SER A 164 -48.87 -59.58 26.47
C SER A 164 -50.21 -60.31 26.40
N GLU A 165 -51.22 -59.71 25.74
CA GLU A 165 -52.51 -60.35 25.49
C GLU A 165 -52.38 -61.57 24.56
N LEU A 166 -51.59 -61.45 23.49
CA LEU A 166 -51.31 -62.56 22.59
C LEU A 166 -50.56 -63.70 23.29
N LEU A 167 -49.60 -63.38 24.17
CA LEU A 167 -48.92 -64.37 25.00
C LEU A 167 -49.90 -65.06 25.97
N ALA A 168 -50.79 -64.32 26.62
CA ALA A 168 -51.81 -64.89 27.49
C ALA A 168 -52.78 -65.80 26.72
N LEU A 169 -53.20 -65.41 25.51
CA LEU A 169 -54.02 -66.23 24.62
C LEU A 169 -53.30 -67.49 24.15
N ALA A 170 -52.02 -67.39 23.80
CA ALA A 170 -51.20 -68.56 23.44
C ALA A 170 -51.06 -69.53 24.63
N GLN A 171 -50.82 -69.01 25.83
CA GLN A 171 -50.79 -69.81 27.05
C GLN A 171 -52.15 -70.48 27.34
N ALA A 172 -53.27 -69.77 27.14
CA ALA A 172 -54.61 -70.34 27.26
C ALA A 172 -54.90 -71.40 26.19
N GLN A 173 -54.42 -71.22 24.96
CA GLN A 173 -54.52 -72.22 23.90
C GLN A 173 -53.71 -73.48 24.26
N ASP A 174 -52.52 -73.32 24.82
CA ASP A 174 -51.68 -74.44 25.24
C ASP A 174 -52.25 -75.18 26.46
N THR A 175 -52.91 -74.50 27.41
CA THR A 175 -53.65 -75.18 28.50
C THR A 175 -54.84 -75.97 27.96
N LEU A 176 -55.60 -75.43 27.00
CA LEU A 176 -56.69 -76.16 26.34
C LEU A 176 -56.17 -77.38 25.57
N ARG A 177 -55.03 -77.27 24.88
CA ARG A 177 -54.38 -78.41 24.22
C ARG A 177 -53.98 -79.49 25.22
N LYS A 178 -53.41 -79.11 26.37
CA LYS A 178 -53.09 -80.05 27.45
C LYS A 178 -54.35 -80.75 27.99
N GLN A 179 -55.43 -80.02 28.24
CA GLN A 179 -56.71 -80.60 28.66
C GLN A 179 -57.31 -81.56 27.62
N LEU A 180 -57.23 -81.21 26.32
CA LEU A 180 -57.68 -82.09 25.24
C LEU A 180 -56.82 -83.37 25.16
N GLN A 181 -55.52 -83.25 25.37
CA GLN A 181 -54.60 -84.37 25.40
C GLN A 181 -54.85 -85.29 26.60
N GLU A 182 -55.15 -84.75 27.78
CA GLU A 182 -55.56 -85.49 28.98
C GLU A 182 -56.90 -86.24 28.76
N GLN A 183 -57.90 -85.59 28.13
CA GLN A 183 -59.15 -86.23 27.73
C GLN A 183 -58.94 -87.33 26.67
N GLN A 184 -58.02 -87.14 25.72
CA GLN A 184 -57.66 -88.22 24.79
C GLN A 184 -56.92 -89.36 25.49
N GLN A 185 -56.10 -89.08 26.50
CA GLN A 185 -55.42 -90.11 27.29
C GLN A 185 -56.41 -90.92 28.14
N SER A 186 -57.44 -90.30 28.72
CA SER A 186 -58.50 -91.02 29.46
C SER A 186 -59.40 -91.86 28.54
N VAL A 187 -59.66 -91.43 27.31
CA VAL A 187 -60.36 -92.24 26.30
C VAL A 187 -59.48 -93.39 25.79
N LYS A 188 -58.16 -93.19 25.67
CA LYS A 188 -57.20 -94.24 25.31
C LYS A 188 -57.08 -95.32 26.39
N THR A 189 -57.11 -94.97 27.68
CA THR A 189 -57.11 -95.97 28.76
C THR A 189 -58.42 -96.76 28.80
N ALA A 190 -59.57 -96.14 28.52
CA ALA A 190 -60.86 -96.85 28.41
C ALA A 190 -60.98 -97.76 27.17
N THR A 191 -60.22 -97.48 26.09
CA THR A 191 -60.21 -98.30 24.87
C THR A 191 -59.11 -99.37 24.85
N GLN A 192 -58.07 -99.24 25.68
CA GLN A 192 -57.03 -100.26 25.86
C GLN A 192 -57.58 -101.55 26.49
N ASP A 193 -58.60 -101.47 27.35
CA ASP A 193 -59.25 -102.65 27.95
C ASP A 193 -60.00 -103.51 26.92
N PHE A 194 -60.45 -102.93 25.81
CA PHE A 194 -61.08 -103.68 24.70
C PHE A 194 -60.08 -104.18 23.64
N HIS A 195 -58.90 -103.55 23.50
CA HIS A 195 -57.89 -103.96 22.51
C HIS A 195 -57.06 -105.18 22.95
N GLY A 196 -56.95 -105.43 24.25
CA GLY A 196 -56.28 -106.62 24.80
C GLY A 196 -56.95 -107.96 24.45
N GLU A 197 -58.22 -107.96 24.05
CA GLU A 197 -58.92 -109.16 23.53
C GLU A 197 -58.77 -109.33 22.01
N LEU A 198 -58.69 -108.23 21.24
CA LEU A 198 -58.50 -108.28 19.79
C LEU A 198 -57.07 -108.70 19.39
N ASP A 199 -56.07 -108.38 20.21
CA ASP A 199 -54.68 -108.79 19.96
C ASP A 199 -54.41 -110.28 20.26
N ARG A 200 -55.26 -110.94 21.07
CA ARG A 200 -55.23 -112.41 21.23
C ARG A 200 -55.77 -113.13 19.99
N VAL A 201 -56.74 -112.54 19.29
CA VAL A 201 -57.27 -113.08 18.03
C VAL A 201 -56.29 -112.83 16.86
N ARG A 202 -55.57 -111.70 16.87
CA ARG A 202 -54.50 -111.39 15.88
C ARG A 202 -53.27 -112.30 16.02
N ALA A 203 -53.01 -112.83 17.22
CA ALA A 203 -51.91 -113.77 17.49
C ALA A 203 -52.19 -115.21 17.01
N LEU A 204 -53.46 -115.62 16.87
CA LEU A 204 -53.83 -116.93 16.31
C LEU A 204 -53.76 -116.96 14.78
N ILE A 205 -54.00 -115.83 14.11
CA ILE A 205 -54.01 -115.73 12.64
C ILE A 205 -52.58 -115.70 12.06
N SER A 206 -51.58 -115.30 12.84
CA SER A 206 -50.17 -115.21 12.39
C SER A 206 -49.41 -116.56 12.34
N ARG A 207 -50.03 -117.71 12.69
CA ARG A 207 -49.38 -119.04 12.67
C ARG A 207 -49.70 -119.93 11.47
N LEU A 208 -50.52 -119.47 10.51
CA LEU A 208 -50.87 -120.26 9.31
C LEU A 208 -50.81 -119.40 8.05
N SER A 209 -49.62 -119.22 7.46
CA SER A 209 -49.44 -118.96 6.03
C SER A 209 -47.95 -118.73 5.71
N HIS A 210 -47.21 -119.81 5.50
CA HIS A 210 -46.12 -119.82 4.52
C HIS A 210 -46.61 -120.64 3.33
N ASP A 211 -46.73 -120.04 2.14
CA ASP A 211 -46.09 -120.58 0.93
C ASP A 211 -46.37 -119.74 -0.35
N LYS A 212 -45.26 -119.53 -1.08
CA LYS A 212 -45.11 -119.47 -2.55
C LYS A 212 -45.35 -118.19 -3.37
N VAL A 213 -44.22 -117.69 -3.89
CA VAL A 213 -43.85 -117.41 -5.31
C VAL A 213 -44.83 -116.60 -6.19
N LYS A 214 -44.38 -115.44 -6.71
CA LYS A 214 -44.11 -115.18 -8.15
C LYS A 214 -43.80 -113.70 -8.44
N VAL A 215 -42.77 -113.53 -9.27
CA VAL A 215 -42.43 -112.34 -10.05
C VAL A 215 -43.35 -112.23 -11.29
N CYS A 216 -43.63 -110.99 -11.72
CA CYS A 216 -43.76 -110.45 -13.09
C CYS A 216 -45.04 -109.63 -13.43
N VAL A 217 -44.76 -108.36 -13.81
CA VAL A 217 -45.29 -107.59 -14.98
C VAL A 217 -46.73 -107.08 -14.98
N CYS A 218 -46.86 -105.75 -14.93
CA CYS A 218 -47.82 -104.96 -15.70
C CYS A 218 -47.08 -103.78 -16.36
N LEU A 219 -46.83 -103.87 -17.68
CA LEU A 219 -46.46 -102.74 -18.55
C LEU A 219 -47.36 -102.85 -19.77
N LEU A 220 -48.13 -101.79 -20.06
CA LEU A 220 -48.54 -101.32 -21.40
C LEU A 220 -49.63 -100.24 -21.22
N GLY A 221 -49.20 -98.98 -21.10
CA GLY A 221 -50.10 -97.82 -21.02
C GLY A 221 -49.44 -96.43 -21.14
N ASN A 222 -48.15 -96.27 -20.78
CA ASN A 222 -47.60 -94.94 -20.48
C ASN A 222 -46.50 -94.47 -21.45
N GLN A 223 -46.64 -94.72 -22.75
CA GLN A 223 -45.61 -94.32 -23.73
C GLN A 223 -45.48 -92.80 -23.87
N ASP A 224 -46.57 -92.05 -23.70
CA ASP A 224 -46.57 -90.59 -23.81
C ASP A 224 -46.18 -89.90 -22.49
N GLU A 225 -46.55 -90.45 -21.33
CA GLU A 225 -46.09 -89.93 -20.03
C GLU A 225 -44.57 -90.06 -19.84
N ILE A 226 -43.96 -91.13 -20.36
CA ILE A 226 -42.50 -91.30 -20.36
C ILE A 226 -41.83 -90.28 -21.28
N LYS A 227 -42.43 -89.95 -22.43
CA LYS A 227 -41.94 -88.89 -23.32
C LYS A 227 -42.04 -87.51 -22.68
N ASP A 228 -43.17 -87.19 -22.06
CA ASP A 228 -43.40 -85.90 -21.40
C ASP A 228 -42.46 -85.69 -20.20
N THR A 229 -42.20 -86.75 -19.43
CA THR A 229 -41.25 -86.69 -18.31
C THR A 229 -39.81 -86.53 -18.80
N LEU A 230 -39.42 -87.21 -19.88
CA LEU A 230 -38.12 -87.02 -20.53
C LEU A 230 -37.97 -85.61 -21.13
N GLU A 231 -39.01 -85.05 -21.75
CA GLU A 231 -38.97 -83.67 -22.25
C GLU A 231 -38.85 -82.65 -21.13
N LYS A 232 -39.58 -82.81 -20.03
CA LYS A 232 -39.45 -81.94 -18.84
C LYS A 232 -38.04 -82.00 -18.27
N MET A 233 -37.46 -83.20 -18.19
CA MET A 233 -36.08 -83.40 -17.76
C MET A 233 -35.07 -82.75 -18.73
N ARG A 234 -35.29 -82.87 -20.04
CA ARG A 234 -34.46 -82.22 -21.05
C ARG A 234 -34.52 -80.69 -20.94
N ARG A 235 -35.72 -80.11 -20.81
CA ARG A 235 -35.90 -78.66 -20.65
C ARG A 235 -35.25 -78.14 -19.37
N SER A 236 -35.31 -78.89 -18.26
CA SER A 236 -34.66 -78.48 -17.02
C SER A 236 -33.13 -78.52 -17.13
N TYR A 237 -32.56 -79.50 -17.83
CA TYR A 237 -31.12 -79.52 -18.12
C TYR A 237 -30.70 -78.40 -19.09
N GLU A 238 -31.49 -78.12 -20.13
CA GLU A 238 -31.25 -77.00 -21.05
C GLU A 238 -31.29 -75.65 -20.30
N GLU A 239 -32.24 -75.45 -19.38
CA GLU A 239 -32.28 -74.26 -18.52
C GLU A 239 -31.10 -74.18 -17.56
N GLN A 240 -30.69 -75.30 -16.96
CA GLN A 240 -29.50 -75.35 -16.12
C GLN A 240 -28.23 -75.01 -16.92
N GLN A 241 -28.11 -75.55 -18.13
CA GLN A 241 -27.00 -75.26 -19.04
C GLN A 241 -26.99 -73.77 -19.42
N LYS A 242 -28.13 -73.21 -19.81
CA LYS A 242 -28.25 -71.78 -20.13
C LYS A 242 -27.91 -70.89 -18.93
N LYS A 243 -28.35 -71.24 -17.71
CA LYS A 243 -27.98 -70.53 -16.48
C LYS A 243 -26.48 -70.57 -16.21
N LEU A 244 -25.80 -71.69 -16.53
CA LEU A 244 -24.35 -71.80 -16.39
C LEU A 244 -23.62 -70.97 -17.47
N GLU A 245 -24.09 -71.00 -18.72
CA GLU A 245 -23.56 -70.18 -19.80
C GLU A 245 -23.69 -68.69 -19.51
N GLU A 246 -24.85 -68.24 -19.03
CA GLU A 246 -25.09 -66.86 -18.60
C GLU A 246 -24.15 -66.45 -17.45
N LYS A 247 -23.93 -67.33 -16.46
CA LYS A 247 -22.95 -67.10 -15.39
C LYS A 247 -21.53 -67.00 -15.92
N VAL A 248 -21.11 -67.85 -16.85
CA VAL A 248 -19.78 -67.79 -17.47
C VAL A 248 -19.59 -66.49 -18.25
N VAL A 249 -20.61 -66.06 -19.00
CA VAL A 249 -20.57 -64.79 -19.73
C VAL A 249 -20.54 -63.59 -18.76
N ALA A 250 -21.33 -63.63 -17.68
CA ALA A 250 -21.32 -62.59 -16.65
C ALA A 250 -19.95 -62.49 -15.97
N MET A 251 -19.37 -63.63 -15.54
CA MET A 251 -18.01 -63.67 -14.98
C MET A 251 -16.95 -63.19 -15.99
N GLY A 252 -17.11 -63.49 -17.28
CA GLY A 252 -16.20 -63.01 -18.34
C GLY A 252 -16.23 -61.50 -18.49
N LYS A 253 -17.42 -60.89 -18.48
CA LYS A 253 -17.59 -59.42 -18.49
C LYS A 253 -17.01 -58.77 -17.25
N GLU A 254 -17.31 -59.32 -16.06
CA GLU A 254 -16.77 -58.83 -14.80
C GLU A 254 -15.24 -58.91 -14.78
N HIS A 255 -14.66 -60.02 -15.27
CA HIS A 255 -13.21 -60.16 -15.36
C HIS A 255 -12.57 -59.14 -16.31
N GLN A 256 -13.22 -58.82 -17.43
CA GLN A 256 -12.74 -57.79 -18.36
C GLN A 256 -12.86 -56.37 -17.76
N GLU A 257 -13.92 -56.08 -17.01
CA GLU A 257 -14.05 -54.83 -16.25
C GLU A 257 -12.98 -54.73 -15.17
N ASN A 258 -12.78 -55.78 -14.36
CA ASN A 258 -11.72 -55.83 -13.35
C ASN A 258 -10.33 -55.60 -13.96
N LYS A 259 -10.03 -56.17 -15.13
CA LYS A 259 -8.79 -55.88 -15.88
C LYS A 259 -8.68 -54.41 -16.28
N ARG A 260 -9.76 -53.80 -16.77
CA ARG A 260 -9.78 -52.37 -17.12
C ARG A 260 -9.54 -51.49 -15.90
N VAL A 261 -10.19 -51.80 -14.77
CA VAL A 261 -10.00 -51.08 -13.50
C VAL A 261 -8.57 -51.23 -13.00
N ILE A 262 -7.96 -52.42 -13.08
CA ILE A 262 -6.55 -52.65 -12.70
C ILE A 262 -5.60 -51.84 -13.59
N HIS A 263 -5.81 -51.80 -14.90
CA HIS A 263 -4.99 -50.97 -15.78
C HIS A 263 -5.15 -49.48 -15.50
N ASN A 264 -6.38 -49.01 -15.27
CA ASN A 264 -6.64 -47.62 -14.92
C ASN A 264 -6.03 -47.23 -13.57
N SER A 265 -6.10 -48.12 -12.57
CA SER A 265 -5.47 -47.89 -11.27
C SER A 265 -3.95 -47.90 -11.39
N GLN A 266 -3.37 -48.80 -12.18
CA GLN A 266 -1.93 -48.82 -12.47
C GLN A 266 -1.45 -47.55 -13.17
N GLN A 267 -2.21 -47.07 -14.17
CA GLN A 267 -1.90 -45.80 -14.85
C GLN A 267 -1.96 -44.63 -13.87
N LYS A 268 -3.04 -44.52 -13.06
CA LYS A 268 -3.15 -43.48 -12.04
C LYS A 268 -2.01 -43.55 -11.03
N VAL A 269 -1.61 -44.74 -10.60
CA VAL A 269 -0.45 -44.92 -9.71
C VAL A 269 0.81 -44.40 -10.39
N SER A 270 1.04 -44.71 -11.68
CA SER A 270 2.21 -44.21 -12.42
C SER A 270 2.22 -42.68 -12.58
N GLU A 271 1.07 -42.07 -12.86
CA GLU A 271 0.91 -40.61 -12.94
C GLU A 271 1.20 -39.96 -11.59
N LYS A 272 0.67 -40.52 -10.49
CA LYS A 272 0.96 -40.04 -9.13
C LYS A 272 2.43 -40.23 -8.75
N SER A 273 3.05 -41.35 -9.13
CA SER A 273 4.49 -41.57 -8.93
C SER A 273 5.34 -40.55 -9.71
N ALA A 274 5.00 -40.26 -10.96
CA ALA A 274 5.71 -39.26 -11.76
C ALA A 274 5.56 -37.84 -11.17
N ALA A 275 4.34 -37.46 -10.77
CA ALA A 275 4.08 -36.19 -10.10
C ALA A 275 4.83 -36.07 -8.76
N LEU A 276 4.88 -37.15 -7.98
CA LEU A 276 5.63 -37.20 -6.72
C LEU A 276 7.13 -37.03 -6.96
N MET A 277 7.70 -37.65 -8.00
CA MET A 277 9.11 -37.45 -8.37
C MET A 277 9.41 -36.00 -8.77
N CYS A 278 8.52 -35.35 -9.53
CA CYS A 278 8.66 -33.94 -9.90
C CYS A 278 8.55 -33.02 -8.68
N ALA A 279 7.62 -33.30 -7.76
CA ALA A 279 7.52 -32.56 -6.51
C ALA A 279 8.77 -32.76 -5.63
N GLN A 280 9.28 -33.99 -5.57
CA GLN A 280 10.50 -34.31 -4.82
C GLN A 280 11.73 -33.61 -5.39
N SER A 281 11.85 -33.48 -6.72
CA SER A 281 12.95 -32.70 -7.32
C SER A 281 12.82 -31.21 -7.01
N GLN A 282 11.61 -30.64 -7.06
CA GLN A 282 11.36 -29.25 -6.68
C GLN A 282 11.69 -28.98 -5.21
N VAL A 283 11.35 -29.91 -4.30
CA VAL A 283 11.73 -29.79 -2.88
C VAL A 283 13.24 -29.77 -2.71
N LYS A 284 13.98 -30.65 -3.41
CA LYS A 284 15.45 -30.65 -3.38
C LYS A 284 16.04 -29.34 -3.91
N GLU A 285 15.52 -28.82 -5.02
CA GLU A 285 15.94 -27.52 -5.57
C GLU A 285 15.74 -26.40 -4.53
N VAL A 286 14.58 -26.36 -3.87
CA VAL A 286 14.30 -25.38 -2.82
C VAL A 286 15.17 -25.57 -1.57
N GLU A 287 15.48 -26.82 -1.19
CA GLU A 287 16.42 -27.13 -0.10
C GLU A 287 17.85 -26.65 -0.41
N GLU A 288 18.31 -26.83 -1.66
CA GLU A 288 19.59 -26.31 -2.14
C GLU A 288 19.59 -24.78 -2.15
N GLU A 289 18.54 -24.13 -2.64
CA GLU A 289 18.37 -22.67 -2.58
C GLU A 289 18.38 -22.16 -1.13
N ASN A 290 17.68 -22.84 -0.21
CA ASN A 290 17.68 -22.50 1.21
C ASN A 290 19.09 -22.63 1.80
N SER A 291 19.82 -23.68 1.47
CA SER A 291 21.21 -23.87 1.89
C SER A 291 22.14 -22.79 1.35
N GLN A 292 21.96 -22.38 0.08
CA GLN A 292 22.70 -21.28 -0.54
C GLN A 292 22.40 -19.93 0.13
N LEU A 293 21.13 -19.65 0.42
CA LEU A 293 20.71 -18.44 1.13
C LEU A 293 21.25 -18.41 2.57
N GLN A 294 21.22 -19.55 3.27
CA GLN A 294 21.84 -19.66 4.60
C GLN A 294 23.34 -19.38 4.56
N LEU A 295 24.06 -19.91 3.55
CA LEU A 295 25.47 -19.61 3.35
C LEU A 295 25.67 -18.11 3.06
N HIS A 296 24.83 -17.51 2.23
CA HIS A 296 24.92 -16.09 1.90
C HIS A 296 24.70 -15.20 3.14
N VAL A 297 23.73 -15.52 4.00
CA VAL A 297 23.51 -14.85 5.28
C VAL A 297 24.71 -15.01 6.22
N LYS A 298 25.31 -16.21 6.29
CA LYS A 298 26.53 -16.44 7.09
C LYS A 298 27.70 -15.59 6.59
N LYS A 299 27.92 -15.51 5.28
CA LYS A 299 28.95 -14.66 4.66
C LYS A 299 28.74 -13.19 4.99
N LEU A 300 27.51 -12.69 4.80
CA LEU A 300 27.17 -11.30 5.11
C LEU A 300 27.39 -10.97 6.59
N ASN A 301 27.02 -11.89 7.49
CA ASN A 301 27.25 -11.72 8.92
C ASN A 301 28.74 -11.72 9.27
N GLU A 302 29.55 -12.54 8.60
CA GLU A 302 31.00 -12.54 8.78
C GLU A 302 31.63 -11.24 8.27
N GLU A 303 31.17 -10.72 7.13
CA GLU A 303 31.59 -9.42 6.59
C GLU A 303 31.23 -8.26 7.54
N TYR A 304 30.04 -8.29 8.16
CA TYR A 304 29.68 -7.31 9.19
C TYR A 304 30.55 -7.45 10.44
N ARG A 305 30.85 -8.67 10.88
CA ARG A 305 31.74 -8.91 12.03
C ARG A 305 33.16 -8.44 11.76
N SER A 306 33.74 -8.80 10.62
CA SER A 306 35.11 -8.37 10.27
C SER A 306 35.19 -6.85 10.19
N ARG A 307 34.17 -6.21 9.62
CA ARG A 307 34.11 -4.75 9.51
C ARG A 307 33.99 -4.05 10.87
N LEU A 308 33.17 -4.58 11.78
CA LEU A 308 33.09 -4.09 13.16
C LEU A 308 34.41 -4.27 13.91
N VAL A 309 35.10 -5.40 13.70
CA VAL A 309 36.42 -5.65 14.28
C VAL A 309 37.46 -4.66 13.76
N CYS A 310 37.49 -4.37 12.46
CA CYS A 310 38.35 -3.33 11.90
C CYS A 310 38.04 -1.97 12.53
N TYR A 311 36.77 -1.58 12.64
CA TYR A 311 36.40 -0.32 13.29
C TYR A 311 36.81 -0.24 14.76
N LEU A 312 36.73 -1.35 15.50
CA LEU A 312 37.21 -1.43 16.88
C LEU A 312 38.73 -1.39 16.98
N GLN A 313 39.45 -2.03 16.05
CA GLN A 313 40.91 -1.98 15.96
C GLN A 313 41.39 -0.58 15.63
N ASP A 314 40.78 0.08 14.65
CA ASP A 314 41.12 1.46 14.27
C ASP A 314 40.86 2.45 15.43
N LEU A 315 39.77 2.25 16.21
CA LEU A 315 39.51 3.02 17.42
C LEU A 315 40.53 2.75 18.52
N ALA A 316 40.95 1.49 18.70
CA ALA A 316 41.98 1.12 19.67
C ALA A 316 43.35 1.71 19.30
N GLU A 317 43.77 1.61 18.04
CA GLU A 317 45.01 2.21 17.53
C GLU A 317 45.00 3.74 17.66
N TYR A 318 43.86 4.38 17.42
CA TYR A 318 43.68 5.82 17.67
C TYR A 318 43.85 6.17 19.15
N ILE A 319 43.23 5.42 20.06
CA ILE A 319 43.31 5.64 21.51
C ILE A 319 44.73 5.40 22.04
N ASP A 320 45.39 4.32 21.60
CA ASP A 320 46.75 3.96 22.02
C ASP A 320 47.80 4.97 21.52
N GLY A 321 47.62 5.51 20.31
CA GLY A 321 48.45 6.58 19.75
C GLY A 321 48.25 7.94 20.42
N HIS A 322 47.11 8.18 21.06
CA HIS A 322 46.75 9.46 21.68
C HIS A 322 47.39 9.72 23.05
N ASN A 323 48.08 8.73 23.63
CA ASN A 323 48.76 8.82 24.93
C ASN A 323 49.94 9.81 24.98
N LYS A 324 50.27 10.52 23.89
CA LYS A 324 51.48 11.38 23.83
C LYS A 324 51.28 12.85 23.41
N THR A 325 50.16 13.29 22.83
CA THR A 325 49.91 14.72 22.53
C THR A 325 48.44 15.04 22.21
N PRO A 326 47.85 16.17 22.67
CA PRO A 326 46.66 16.79 22.06
C PRO A 326 47.11 17.78 20.95
N PRO A 327 46.32 18.13 19.90
CA PRO A 327 44.87 17.97 19.68
C PRO A 327 44.49 17.41 18.27
N GLU A 328 43.76 16.30 18.16
CA GLU A 328 43.39 15.72 16.84
C GLU A 328 41.91 15.30 16.70
N GLY A 329 40.97 16.07 17.29
CA GLY A 329 39.53 15.82 17.12
C GLY A 329 39.05 15.80 15.65
N THR A 330 39.81 16.43 14.74
CA THR A 330 39.55 16.41 13.29
C THR A 330 39.80 15.03 12.67
N LYS A 331 40.77 14.25 13.17
CA LYS A 331 41.06 12.90 12.65
C LYS A 331 40.02 11.88 13.09
N LEU A 332 39.59 11.93 14.35
CA LEU A 332 38.48 11.10 14.84
C LEU A 332 37.17 11.41 14.09
N ARG A 333 36.91 12.69 13.83
CA ARG A 333 35.74 13.10 13.03
C ARG A 333 35.82 12.53 11.61
N ALA A 334 36.96 12.65 10.93
CA ALA A 334 37.14 12.06 9.60
C ALA A 334 36.99 10.53 9.59
N PHE A 335 37.42 9.84 10.66
CA PHE A 335 37.24 8.40 10.81
C PHE A 335 35.76 8.01 11.00
N VAL A 336 35.04 8.70 11.88
CA VAL A 336 33.60 8.49 12.08
C VAL A 336 32.82 8.82 10.80
N ASP A 337 33.19 9.88 10.09
CA ASP A 337 32.61 10.24 8.81
C ASP A 337 32.88 9.17 7.75
N SER A 338 34.09 8.58 7.73
CA SER A 338 34.42 7.43 6.90
C SER A 338 33.51 6.25 7.24
N MET A 339 33.45 5.79 8.49
CA MET A 339 32.57 4.69 8.92
C MET A 339 31.11 4.92 8.52
N LEU A 340 30.58 6.13 8.73
CA LEU A 340 29.20 6.48 8.37
C LEU A 340 28.99 6.45 6.85
N GLN A 341 29.94 6.95 6.06
CA GLN A 341 29.88 6.91 4.60
C GLN A 341 29.88 5.47 4.07
N ASP A 342 30.68 4.65 4.70
CA ASP A 342 30.86 3.24 4.42
C ASP A 342 29.56 2.47 4.76
N VAL A 343 28.89 2.81 5.87
CA VAL A 343 27.60 2.21 6.26
C VAL A 343 26.54 2.62 5.25
N LYS A 344 26.50 3.91 4.87
CA LYS A 344 25.60 4.45 3.84
C LYS A 344 25.80 3.76 2.48
N SER A 345 27.05 3.51 2.05
CA SER A 345 27.34 2.82 0.79
C SER A 345 26.85 1.37 0.81
N SER A 346 27.04 0.65 1.92
CA SER A 346 26.55 -0.72 2.06
C SER A 346 25.01 -0.82 2.02
N TYR A 347 24.30 0.13 2.63
CA TYR A 347 22.84 0.19 2.52
C TYR A 347 22.39 0.52 1.10
N ARG A 348 23.08 1.42 0.38
CA ARG A 348 22.78 1.71 -1.03
C ARG A 348 22.97 0.49 -1.93
N VAL A 349 24.05 -0.27 -1.76
CA VAL A 349 24.28 -1.51 -2.53
C VAL A 349 23.18 -2.54 -2.23
N ARG A 350 22.78 -2.70 -0.97
CA ARG A 350 21.69 -3.60 -0.59
C ARG A 350 20.35 -3.16 -1.17
N GLU A 351 20.05 -1.87 -1.14
CA GLU A 351 18.86 -1.29 -1.77
C GLU A 351 18.86 -1.55 -3.28
N GLU A 352 20.01 -1.38 -3.94
CA GLU A 352 20.17 -1.66 -5.36
C GLU A 352 19.94 -3.14 -5.68
N GLN A 353 20.52 -4.06 -4.89
CA GLN A 353 20.29 -5.50 -5.01
C GLN A 353 18.82 -5.88 -4.86
N LEU A 354 18.13 -5.36 -3.83
CA LEU A 354 16.70 -5.58 -3.62
C LEU A 354 15.87 -5.01 -4.77
N SER A 355 16.23 -3.83 -5.28
CA SER A 355 15.56 -3.23 -6.43
C SER A 355 15.76 -4.06 -7.71
N SER A 356 16.95 -4.63 -7.91
CA SER A 356 17.29 -5.48 -9.04
C SER A 356 16.55 -6.82 -8.98
N ALA A 357 16.49 -7.45 -7.79
CA ALA A 357 15.73 -8.66 -7.55
C ALA A 357 14.21 -8.44 -7.76
N ALA A 358 13.66 -7.32 -7.26
CA ALA A 358 12.26 -6.99 -7.51
C ALA A 358 11.97 -6.80 -9.00
N ARG A 359 12.88 -6.15 -9.74
CA ARG A 359 12.77 -6.01 -11.21
C ARG A 359 12.89 -7.36 -11.93
N SER A 360 13.75 -8.26 -11.48
CA SER A 360 13.92 -9.59 -12.09
C SER A 360 12.69 -10.48 -11.84
N TYR A 361 12.13 -10.48 -10.63
CA TYR A 361 10.87 -11.17 -10.33
C TYR A 361 9.70 -10.62 -11.15
N LYS A 362 9.59 -9.29 -11.29
CA LYS A 362 8.59 -8.68 -12.17
C LYS A 362 8.75 -9.13 -13.62
N LYS A 363 9.98 -9.20 -14.14
CA LYS A 363 10.25 -9.72 -15.49
C LYS A 363 9.90 -11.21 -15.64
N ARG A 364 10.25 -12.04 -14.66
CA ARG A 364 9.93 -13.48 -14.64
C ARG A 364 8.41 -13.69 -14.61
N LEU A 365 7.70 -12.94 -13.77
CA LEU A 365 6.24 -12.95 -13.72
C LEU A 365 5.63 -12.57 -15.07
N GLN A 366 6.07 -11.46 -15.67
CA GLN A 366 5.62 -11.05 -17.00
C GLN A 366 5.89 -12.11 -18.08
N LYS A 367 7.04 -12.81 -18.01
CA LYS A 367 7.35 -13.91 -18.93
C LYS A 367 6.37 -15.08 -18.73
N ILE A 368 6.12 -15.48 -17.49
CA ILE A 368 5.17 -16.55 -17.15
C ILE A 368 3.75 -16.19 -17.60
N THR A 369 3.31 -14.95 -17.35
CA THR A 369 2.00 -14.48 -17.79
C THR A 369 1.89 -14.52 -19.31
N LYS A 370 2.91 -14.08 -20.06
CA LYS A 370 2.91 -14.14 -21.53
C LYS A 370 2.88 -15.58 -22.04
N THR A 371 3.65 -16.49 -21.43
CA THR A 371 3.62 -17.91 -21.80
C THR A 371 2.29 -18.56 -21.47
N HIS A 372 1.66 -18.20 -20.34
CA HIS A 372 0.33 -18.67 -19.97
C HIS A 372 -0.73 -18.23 -20.98
N HIS A 373 -0.74 -16.95 -21.35
CA HIS A 373 -1.67 -16.44 -22.37
C HIS A 373 -1.44 -17.12 -23.73
N ALA A 374 -0.19 -17.33 -24.14
CA ALA A 374 0.11 -18.04 -25.39
C ALA A 374 -0.37 -19.49 -25.36
N LEU A 375 -0.22 -20.17 -24.21
CA LEU A 375 -0.69 -21.54 -24.02
C LEU A 375 -2.21 -21.62 -24.06
N LEU A 376 -2.90 -20.67 -23.42
CA LEU A 376 -4.37 -20.57 -23.44
C LEU A 376 -4.90 -20.38 -24.87
N ILE A 377 -4.27 -19.50 -25.66
CA ILE A 377 -4.60 -19.31 -27.08
C ILE A 377 -4.39 -20.60 -27.88
N ALA A 378 -3.25 -21.28 -27.68
CA ALA A 378 -2.96 -22.55 -28.36
C ALA A 378 -3.98 -23.64 -27.98
N TYR A 379 -4.32 -23.73 -26.70
CA TYR A 379 -5.34 -24.64 -26.19
C TYR A 379 -6.71 -24.36 -26.80
N ARG A 380 -7.11 -23.08 -26.88
CA ARG A 380 -8.36 -22.66 -27.54
C ARG A 380 -8.42 -23.11 -29.00
N VAL A 381 -7.36 -22.86 -29.76
CA VAL A 381 -7.28 -23.24 -31.18
C VAL A 381 -7.33 -24.76 -31.33
N GLN A 382 -6.61 -25.51 -30.50
CA GLN A 382 -6.64 -26.97 -30.52
C GLN A 382 -8.04 -27.52 -30.20
N ARG A 383 -8.71 -26.93 -29.21
CA ARG A 383 -10.08 -27.31 -28.83
C ARG A 383 -11.10 -27.01 -29.93
N GLU A 384 -10.99 -25.85 -30.57
CA GLU A 384 -11.81 -25.48 -31.73
C GLU A 384 -11.58 -26.45 -32.91
N GLN A 385 -10.34 -26.90 -33.14
CA GLN A 385 -10.02 -27.91 -34.15
C GLN A 385 -10.65 -29.28 -33.84
N ILE A 386 -10.56 -29.76 -32.60
CA ILE A 386 -11.16 -31.03 -32.19
C ILE A 386 -12.69 -30.98 -32.33
N LEU A 387 -13.32 -29.86 -31.93
CA LEU A 387 -14.76 -29.63 -32.10
C LEU A 387 -15.17 -29.58 -33.58
N ALA A 388 -14.30 -29.08 -34.47
CA ALA A 388 -14.55 -29.04 -35.90
C ALA A 388 -14.41 -30.42 -36.59
N THR A 389 -13.72 -31.38 -35.97
CA THR A 389 -13.55 -32.77 -36.47
C THR A 389 -14.29 -33.79 -35.59
N PRO A 390 -15.61 -33.98 -35.76
CA PRO A 390 -16.43 -34.82 -34.88
C PRO A 390 -16.13 -36.33 -34.95
N ASP A 391 -15.43 -36.81 -35.99
CA ASP A 391 -15.11 -38.24 -36.16
C ASP A 391 -13.93 -38.73 -35.31
N GLY A 392 -13.22 -37.84 -34.60
CA GLY A 392 -11.98 -38.16 -33.90
C GLY A 392 -12.13 -38.90 -32.56
N GLY A 393 -13.33 -38.98 -31.97
CA GLY A 393 -13.54 -39.60 -30.64
C GLY A 393 -12.75 -38.96 -29.48
N LEU A 394 -12.08 -37.84 -29.72
CA LEU A 394 -11.28 -37.11 -28.75
C LEU A 394 -12.16 -36.12 -27.98
N ASP A 395 -12.07 -36.15 -26.65
CA ASP A 395 -12.75 -35.18 -25.78
C ASP A 395 -12.05 -33.81 -25.89
N PRO A 396 -12.77 -32.72 -26.26
CA PRO A 396 -12.23 -31.36 -26.32
C PRO A 396 -11.74 -30.82 -24.96
N GLY A 397 -12.17 -31.42 -23.85
CA GLY A 397 -11.79 -30.99 -22.50
C GLY A 397 -12.44 -29.68 -22.03
N PRO A 398 -12.11 -29.23 -20.80
CA PRO A 398 -12.74 -28.09 -20.15
C PRO A 398 -12.57 -26.77 -20.92
N PRO A 399 -13.55 -25.85 -20.87
CA PRO A 399 -13.39 -24.50 -21.44
C PRO A 399 -12.15 -23.76 -20.91
N GLU A 400 -11.55 -22.91 -21.75
CA GLU A 400 -10.38 -22.05 -21.42
C GLU A 400 -10.62 -21.18 -20.16
N ALA A 401 -11.88 -20.84 -19.88
CA ALA A 401 -12.32 -20.11 -18.69
C ALA A 401 -11.92 -20.80 -17.36
N HIS A 402 -11.70 -22.12 -17.35
CA HIS A 402 -11.21 -22.84 -16.17
C HIS A 402 -9.70 -22.67 -15.92
N PHE A 403 -8.97 -22.12 -16.89
CA PHE A 403 -7.52 -21.94 -16.83
C PHE A 403 -7.10 -20.46 -16.87
N SER A 404 -8.01 -19.56 -17.24
CA SER A 404 -7.84 -18.13 -17.02
C SER A 404 -7.85 -17.87 -15.52
N LEU A 405 -6.69 -17.49 -14.97
CA LEU A 405 -6.60 -16.85 -13.66
C LEU A 405 -7.38 -15.55 -13.76
N ASP A 406 -8.66 -15.57 -13.42
CA ASP A 406 -9.47 -14.37 -13.48
C ASP A 406 -8.86 -13.34 -12.53
N THR A 407 -8.74 -12.09 -13.00
CA THR A 407 -8.31 -10.98 -12.15
C THR A 407 -9.24 -10.77 -10.95
N SER A 408 -10.43 -11.39 -10.98
CA SER A 408 -11.36 -11.47 -9.85
C SER A 408 -10.93 -12.55 -8.84
N GLU A 409 -10.53 -13.75 -9.28
CA GLU A 409 -10.03 -14.81 -8.39
C GLU A 409 -8.73 -14.39 -7.69
N LEU A 410 -7.77 -13.82 -8.43
CA LEU A 410 -6.57 -13.25 -7.81
C LEU A 410 -6.90 -12.14 -6.80
N ARG A 411 -7.95 -11.34 -7.07
CA ARG A 411 -8.41 -10.32 -6.13
C ARG A 411 -9.08 -10.95 -4.92
N ASP A 412 -9.84 -12.02 -5.09
CA ASP A 412 -10.47 -12.80 -4.03
C ASP A 412 -9.42 -13.54 -3.17
N GLU A 413 -8.37 -14.10 -3.76
CA GLU A 413 -7.23 -14.67 -3.05
C GLU A 413 -6.44 -13.60 -2.29
N ILE A 414 -6.18 -12.44 -2.90
CA ILE A 414 -5.56 -11.29 -2.22
C ILE A 414 -6.47 -10.81 -1.07
N GLU A 415 -7.79 -10.78 -1.25
CA GLU A 415 -8.74 -10.40 -0.21
C GLU A 415 -8.81 -11.43 0.93
N LYS A 416 -8.74 -12.72 0.62
CA LYS A 416 -8.62 -13.82 1.61
C LYS A 416 -7.30 -13.74 2.38
N GLU A 417 -6.18 -13.53 1.69
CA GLU A 417 -4.87 -13.31 2.33
C GLU A 417 -4.88 -12.05 3.20
N LEU A 418 -5.50 -10.96 2.74
CA LEU A 418 -5.68 -9.74 3.51
C LEU A 418 -6.53 -9.98 4.76
N GLN A 419 -7.54 -10.84 4.67
CA GLN A 419 -8.41 -11.21 5.77
C GLN A 419 -7.69 -12.11 6.78
N HIS A 420 -6.86 -13.05 6.34
CA HIS A 420 -5.97 -13.82 7.20
C HIS A 420 -4.93 -12.93 7.90
N LEU A 421 -4.29 -12.01 7.18
CA LEU A 421 -3.35 -11.05 7.77
C LEU A 421 -4.03 -10.13 8.79
N ARG A 422 -5.29 -9.75 8.58
CA ARG A 422 -6.09 -8.99 9.56
C ARG A 422 -6.39 -9.83 10.80
N GLN A 423 -6.71 -11.11 10.65
CA GLN A 423 -6.94 -12.03 11.77
C GLN A 423 -5.66 -12.28 12.57
N ASP A 424 -4.53 -12.51 11.90
CA ASP A 424 -3.23 -12.68 12.55
C ASP A 424 -2.77 -11.39 13.24
N LYS A 425 -3.01 -10.23 12.61
CA LYS A 425 -2.79 -8.92 13.25
C LYS A 425 -3.63 -8.78 14.51
N ALA A 426 -4.92 -9.09 14.47
CA ALA A 426 -5.79 -9.02 15.64
C ALA A 426 -5.36 -10.00 16.76
N ARG A 427 -4.88 -11.20 16.38
CA ARG A 427 -4.32 -12.18 17.31
C ARG A 427 -3.04 -11.65 17.97
N LEU A 428 -2.12 -11.09 17.20
CA LEU A 428 -0.87 -10.51 17.69
C LEU A 428 -1.12 -9.26 18.54
N GLU A 429 -2.10 -8.42 18.18
CA GLU A 429 -2.54 -7.29 18.99
C GLU A 429 -3.15 -7.75 20.31
N GLY A 430 -3.94 -8.83 20.31
CA GLY A 430 -4.44 -9.47 21.53
C GLY A 430 -3.32 -10.00 22.42
N GLN A 431 -2.33 -10.69 21.84
CA GLN A 431 -1.14 -11.17 22.56
C GLN A 431 -0.29 -10.02 23.11
N LEU A 432 -0.13 -8.93 22.36
CA LEU A 432 0.54 -7.71 22.81
C LEU A 432 -0.24 -7.00 23.93
N GLN A 433 -1.57 -6.99 23.87
CA GLN A 433 -2.42 -6.41 24.91
C GLN A 433 -2.32 -7.22 26.22
N VAL A 434 -2.27 -8.55 26.13
CA VAL A 434 -2.04 -9.45 27.27
C VAL A 434 -0.62 -9.29 27.82
N ALA A 435 0.40 -9.15 26.95
CA ALA A 435 1.77 -8.86 27.36
C ALA A 435 1.90 -7.47 28.01
N ARG A 436 1.10 -6.48 27.58
CA ARG A 436 1.01 -5.14 28.19
C ARG A 436 0.32 -5.13 29.55
N GLN A 437 -0.50 -6.14 29.85
CA GLN A 437 -1.14 -6.32 31.15
C GLN A 437 -0.24 -7.06 32.16
N SER A 438 0.90 -7.60 31.73
CA SER A 438 1.97 -8.02 32.65
C SER A 438 2.82 -6.81 33.05
N GLU A 439 2.79 -6.46 34.34
CA GLU A 439 3.25 -5.17 34.91
C GLU A 439 4.75 -4.84 34.75
N SER A 440 5.57 -5.69 34.13
CA SER A 440 7.01 -5.44 33.95
C SER A 440 7.40 -4.72 32.63
N VAL A 441 6.47 -4.54 31.68
CA VAL A 441 6.78 -4.02 30.33
C VAL A 441 6.34 -2.56 30.11
N GLN A 442 5.56 -1.98 31.02
CA GLN A 442 5.02 -0.63 30.84
C GLN A 442 6.09 0.47 30.96
N GLN A 443 7.07 0.32 31.86
CA GLN A 443 8.13 1.31 32.04
C GLN A 443 9.13 1.34 30.86
N THR A 444 9.51 0.17 30.33
CA THR A 444 10.46 0.06 29.21
C THR A 444 9.86 0.48 27.87
N HIS A 445 8.56 0.23 27.66
CA HIS A 445 7.86 0.65 26.44
C HIS A 445 7.62 2.17 26.42
N GLU A 446 7.37 2.80 27.57
CA GLU A 446 7.14 4.25 27.63
C GLU A 446 8.43 5.05 27.40
N GLU A 447 9.56 4.61 27.96
CA GLU A 447 10.89 5.12 27.64
C GLU A 447 11.25 4.90 26.15
N SER A 448 11.00 3.70 25.61
CA SER A 448 11.24 3.41 24.18
C SER A 448 10.40 4.29 23.25
N TRP A 449 9.14 4.59 23.60
CA TRP A 449 8.30 5.51 22.82
C TRP A 449 8.69 6.97 22.97
N MET A 450 9.22 7.38 24.13
CA MET A 450 9.83 8.69 24.28
C MET A 450 11.07 8.82 23.39
N ASP A 451 11.90 7.78 23.30
CA ASP A 451 13.07 7.75 22.44
C ASP A 451 12.70 7.81 20.95
N VAL A 452 11.68 7.07 20.52
CA VAL A 452 11.17 7.15 19.14
C VAL A 452 10.61 8.54 18.83
N ARG A 453 9.87 9.16 19.76
CA ARG A 453 9.37 10.53 19.59
C ARG A 453 10.51 11.56 19.54
N LYS A 454 11.55 11.37 20.37
CA LYS A 454 12.74 12.21 20.36
C LYS A 454 13.51 12.08 19.05
N LEU A 455 13.72 10.85 18.58
CA LEU A 455 14.39 10.58 17.30
C LEU A 455 13.60 11.16 16.11
N LEU A 456 12.27 11.01 16.09
CA LEU A 456 11.43 11.63 15.06
C LEU A 456 11.52 13.15 15.09
N LYS A 457 11.59 13.76 16.28
CA LYS A 457 11.77 15.20 16.43
C LYS A 457 13.15 15.64 15.94
N GLU A 458 14.20 14.92 16.29
CA GLU A 458 15.57 15.19 15.81
C GLU A 458 15.72 15.02 14.28
N ILE A 459 15.07 14.02 13.68
CA ILE A 459 15.01 13.85 12.22
C ILE A 459 14.27 15.02 11.57
N THR A 460 13.15 15.45 12.16
CA THR A 460 12.37 16.58 11.63
C THR A 460 13.15 17.89 11.75
N ASP A 461 13.80 18.13 12.89
CA ASP A 461 14.58 19.34 13.13
C ASP A 461 15.85 19.36 12.25
N SER A 462 16.54 18.24 12.08
CA SER A 462 17.72 18.15 11.21
C SER A 462 17.38 18.33 9.73
N THR A 463 16.26 17.76 9.27
CA THR A 463 15.79 17.96 7.89
C THR A 463 15.36 19.41 7.66
N LEU A 464 14.66 20.04 8.61
CA LEU A 464 14.29 21.45 8.54
C LEU A 464 15.53 22.35 8.48
N VAL A 465 16.52 22.13 9.35
CA VAL A 465 17.78 22.89 9.32
C VAL A 465 18.52 22.70 8.00
N GLY A 466 18.50 21.50 7.41
CA GLY A 466 19.06 21.23 6.09
C GLY A 466 18.38 22.07 4.99
N LEU A 467 17.05 22.06 4.96
CA LEU A 467 16.26 22.83 4.01
C LEU A 467 16.42 24.34 4.21
N GLU A 468 16.54 24.82 5.44
CA GLU A 468 16.78 26.25 5.73
C GLU A 468 18.16 26.68 5.22
N LYS A 469 19.19 25.83 5.40
CA LYS A 469 20.54 26.09 4.84
C LYS A 469 20.53 26.13 3.32
N GLU A 470 19.84 25.19 2.67
CA GLU A 470 19.69 25.18 1.21
C GLU A 470 18.94 26.42 0.72
N ARG A 471 17.86 26.82 1.42
CA ARG A 471 17.12 28.05 1.13
C ARG A 471 18.00 29.29 1.23
N VAL A 472 18.79 29.41 2.30
CA VAL A 472 19.71 30.54 2.49
C VAL A 472 20.79 30.55 1.40
N LEU A 473 21.35 29.40 1.05
CA LEU A 473 22.37 29.29 -0.01
C LEU A 473 21.79 29.63 -1.39
N LEU A 474 20.55 29.24 -1.67
CA LEU A 474 19.86 29.61 -2.90
C LEU A 474 19.57 31.11 -2.93
N LEU A 475 19.16 31.72 -1.81
CA LEU A 475 18.96 33.16 -1.71
C LEU A 475 20.26 33.93 -1.93
N THR A 476 21.37 33.54 -1.30
CA THR A 476 22.66 34.21 -1.52
C THR A 476 23.17 34.05 -2.95
N ARG A 477 22.95 32.88 -3.58
CA ARG A 477 23.26 32.71 -5.00
C ARG A 477 22.39 33.59 -5.90
N ALA A 478 21.11 33.73 -5.56
CA ALA A 478 20.19 34.59 -6.30
C ALA A 478 20.59 36.07 -6.18
N THR A 479 20.92 36.56 -4.98
CA THR A 479 21.36 37.95 -4.80
C THR A 479 22.67 38.26 -5.51
N VAL A 480 23.62 37.31 -5.54
CA VAL A 480 24.86 37.45 -6.32
C VAL A 480 24.55 37.49 -7.83
N ALA A 481 23.64 36.63 -8.32
CA ALA A 481 23.24 36.65 -9.72
C ALA A 481 22.52 37.96 -10.09
N GLU A 482 21.66 38.48 -9.23
CA GLU A 482 21.01 39.79 -9.41
C GLU A 482 22.04 40.93 -9.45
N ALA A 483 23.04 40.91 -8.57
CA ALA A 483 24.14 41.87 -8.58
C ALA A 483 24.95 41.81 -9.90
N GLN A 484 25.26 40.61 -10.38
CA GLN A 484 25.96 40.42 -11.67
C GLN A 484 25.14 40.96 -12.84
N VAL A 485 23.81 40.77 -12.82
CA VAL A 485 22.92 41.33 -13.86
C VAL A 485 22.92 42.85 -13.80
N LEU A 486 22.90 43.45 -12.60
CA LEU A 486 23.00 44.90 -12.44
C LEU A 486 24.35 45.44 -12.92
N GLU A 487 25.45 44.76 -12.64
CA GLU A 487 26.78 45.12 -13.16
C GLU A 487 26.82 45.07 -14.69
N LEU A 488 26.25 44.02 -15.30
CA LEU A 488 26.15 43.92 -16.76
C LEU A 488 25.24 45.00 -17.36
N GLN A 489 24.14 45.32 -16.68
CA GLN A 489 23.22 46.39 -17.08
C GLN A 489 23.92 47.75 -17.02
N ASP A 490 24.63 48.05 -15.93
CA ASP A 490 25.40 49.28 -15.76
C ASP A 490 26.56 49.36 -16.78
N TYR A 491 27.21 48.24 -17.09
CA TYR A 491 28.20 48.17 -18.16
C TYR A 491 27.57 48.52 -19.52
N ILE A 492 26.42 47.94 -19.85
CA ILE A 492 25.68 48.24 -21.07
C ILE A 492 25.32 49.73 -21.11
N ASP A 493 24.71 50.26 -20.06
CA ASP A 493 24.23 51.65 -20.04
C ASP A 493 25.40 52.65 -20.15
N ASN A 494 26.50 52.40 -19.44
CA ASN A 494 27.69 53.25 -19.47
C ASN A 494 28.50 53.15 -20.78
N HIS A 495 28.72 51.93 -21.29
CA HIS A 495 29.58 51.73 -22.45
C HIS A 495 28.83 51.87 -23.77
N LEU A 496 27.58 51.42 -23.86
CA LEU A 496 26.81 51.50 -25.09
C LEU A 496 26.45 52.95 -25.42
N GLY A 497 26.20 53.79 -24.41
CA GLY A 497 26.08 55.25 -24.56
C GLY A 497 27.36 55.90 -25.09
N ARG A 498 28.53 55.55 -24.50
CA ARG A 498 29.85 56.03 -24.95
C ARG A 498 30.17 55.58 -26.37
N TYR A 499 29.94 54.30 -26.70
CA TYR A 499 30.17 53.80 -28.05
C TYR A 499 29.24 54.46 -29.06
N LYS A 500 27.97 54.72 -28.73
CA LYS A 500 27.07 55.49 -29.60
C LYS A 500 27.62 56.90 -29.85
N GLN A 501 28.04 57.61 -28.81
CA GLN A 501 28.62 58.94 -28.93
C GLN A 501 29.90 58.91 -29.78
N GLU A 502 30.81 57.96 -29.55
CA GLU A 502 32.03 57.80 -30.34
C GLU A 502 31.72 57.45 -31.79
N ILE A 503 30.74 56.57 -32.06
CA ILE A 503 30.29 56.26 -33.42
C ILE A 503 29.74 57.52 -34.10
N THR A 504 28.95 58.35 -33.40
CA THR A 504 28.45 59.62 -33.98
C THR A 504 29.58 60.61 -34.22
N HIS A 505 30.57 60.68 -33.32
CA HIS A 505 31.75 61.54 -33.45
C HIS A 505 32.61 61.10 -34.65
N LEU A 506 32.87 59.80 -34.78
CA LEU A 506 33.56 59.21 -35.92
C LEU A 506 32.79 59.42 -37.22
N ARG A 507 31.46 59.26 -37.24
CA ARG A 507 30.62 59.53 -38.43
C ARG A 507 30.66 61.00 -38.84
N ARG A 508 30.75 61.94 -37.89
CA ARG A 508 30.98 63.37 -38.15
C ARG A 508 32.35 63.65 -38.73
N LEU A 509 33.41 63.06 -38.17
CA LEU A 509 34.77 63.15 -38.70
C LEU A 509 34.91 62.59 -40.12
N HIS A 510 34.14 61.55 -40.46
CA HIS A 510 34.12 60.96 -41.80
C HIS A 510 33.12 61.64 -42.76
N GLY A 511 32.44 62.72 -42.34
CA GLY A 511 31.56 63.53 -43.21
C GLY A 511 30.27 62.84 -43.65
N ILE A 512 29.80 61.82 -42.92
CA ILE A 512 28.63 61.02 -43.32
C ILE A 512 27.30 61.64 -42.84
N GLU A 513 27.34 62.58 -41.89
CA GLU A 513 26.13 63.13 -41.25
C GLU A 513 25.33 64.09 -42.15
N ASP A 514 25.92 64.64 -43.22
CA ASP A 514 25.20 65.49 -44.20
C ASP A 514 24.32 64.70 -45.19
N ALA A 515 24.39 63.36 -45.18
CA ALA A 515 23.60 62.52 -46.10
C ALA A 515 22.28 62.01 -45.51
N ALA A 516 22.09 62.02 -44.18
CA ALA A 516 20.95 61.36 -43.53
C ALA A 516 19.72 62.26 -43.27
N GLY A 517 19.86 63.59 -43.40
CA GLY A 517 18.78 64.54 -43.13
C GLY A 517 17.66 64.64 -44.18
N ARG A 518 17.67 63.82 -45.24
CA ARG A 518 16.67 63.88 -46.34
C ARG A 518 15.67 62.73 -46.38
N SER A 519 15.71 61.76 -45.47
CA SER A 519 14.99 60.49 -45.66
C SER A 519 14.15 60.02 -44.46
N GLN A 520 13.53 60.93 -43.70
CA GLN A 520 12.55 60.56 -42.68
C GLN A 520 11.26 61.39 -42.80
N SER A 521 10.58 61.25 -43.93
CA SER A 521 9.12 61.27 -43.98
C SER A 521 8.70 59.86 -44.38
N ASP A 522 7.68 59.31 -43.71
CA ASP A 522 7.10 57.98 -43.88
C ASP A 522 7.73 56.89 -43.00
N GLN A 523 7.28 56.87 -41.74
CA GLN A 523 6.79 55.65 -41.07
C GLN A 523 6.27 56.02 -39.68
N SER A 524 5.05 56.54 -39.63
CA SER A 524 4.25 56.65 -38.41
C SER A 524 2.88 56.04 -38.66
N SER A 525 2.81 54.71 -38.60
CA SER A 525 1.53 54.00 -38.44
C SER A 525 1.82 52.62 -37.89
N PHE A 526 1.83 52.47 -36.57
CA PHE A 526 1.32 51.31 -35.83
C PHE A 526 1.45 51.61 -34.34
N HIS A 527 0.40 52.24 -33.80
CA HIS A 527 -0.12 51.92 -32.47
C HIS A 527 -1.64 51.95 -32.55
#